data_AF-Q84KL4-F1
#
_entry.id   AF-Q84KL4-F1
#
_cell.length_a   1.000
_cell.length_b   1.000
_cell.length_c   1.000
_cell.angle_alpha   90.00
_cell.angle_beta   90.00
_cell.angle_gamma   90.00
#
_symmetry.space_group_name_H-M   'P 1'
#
loop_
_entity.id
_entity.type
_entity.pdbx_description
1 polymer ?
#
loop_
_entity_poly.entity_id
_entity_poly.type
_entity_poly.pdbx_seq_one_letter_code
_entity_poly.pdbx_strand_id
1 'polypeptide(L)'
;MDLISVLPSASKSCVCLHKPLSSSTHKLKPFCKTIRILVMPRRWEFARPSMSLSTVASEDDIQRRTGGYLSNLWNDDVIQFLSTPYGELAYRERAERLIDEVRDIFSSMSLEDGEFSDLIQRLWMVDNVERLGIDRHFKNEIKSALDYVYSYWSEKGIGCGTKSIITNLNSTALGFRTLRLHGYPVSADVLKHFRNQIGQFVSCPSETEEDIRIMVNLYRASLIAFPVAFPGEKVMEEAESFSEKYLKETLQKIPDCSLSREIGDVLEHGWHTNLPRLEARNYIDVFGQDTKNMEPNRKTEKLLELAKLEFNIFQSIQKTELESLLRWWNDSGSPQITFTRHRHVEYYTLASCIAFEPQHSGFRLGFAKACHILTVLDDMYDLFGTVDELKLFTAAIKRWDPSATDCLPQYMKGIYMMVYNTVNEMSAEAQKAQGRDTLNYARQAWEDCLDSHMQEAKWIATGFLPTFEEYLENGKVSSAHRVSALQPMLTMDIPFPPHILKEVDFPSNLNDLACAMLRLRGDTRCYQADRARGEETSCISCYMKDNPGATEEDALNHLNVMISGVIKELNWELLKPNSSVPISSKKINFDITRAFHYGYKYRDGYSVSSVETKSLVMRTLLEPVPL
;
A
#
# COMPACT_ATOMS: atom_id res chain seq x y z
N MET A 1 -9.31 17.35 53.98
CA MET A 1 -8.41 18.42 53.56
C MET A 1 -8.49 18.48 52.04
N ASP A 2 -9.20 19.36 51.33
CA ASP A 2 -10.15 20.48 51.54
C ASP A 2 -11.04 20.44 50.25
N LEU A 3 -12.36 20.25 50.26
CA LEU A 3 -13.51 21.15 50.54
C LEU A 3 -13.68 22.38 49.62
N ILE A 4 -14.90 22.48 49.03
CA ILE A 4 -15.68 23.69 48.61
C ILE A 4 -15.43 24.16 47.16
N SER A 5 -16.27 23.88 46.13
CA SER A 5 -17.66 24.31 45.81
C SER A 5 -17.90 25.82 45.75
N VAL A 6 -18.49 26.36 44.66
CA VAL A 6 -19.50 27.45 44.60
C VAL A 6 -19.89 27.77 43.13
N LEU A 7 -21.18 27.63 42.85
CA LEU A 7 -22.04 28.27 41.82
C LEU A 7 -23.09 29.12 42.61
N PRO A 8 -24.13 29.77 42.02
CA PRO A 8 -24.30 30.68 40.87
C PRO A 8 -25.20 31.91 41.22
N SER A 9 -25.62 32.74 40.23
CA SER A 9 -26.86 33.58 40.10
C SER A 9 -26.57 34.81 39.19
N ALA A 10 -27.45 35.49 38.44
CA ALA A 10 -28.89 35.77 38.44
C ALA A 10 -29.31 36.33 37.04
N SER A 11 -30.45 35.97 36.41
CA SER A 11 -31.79 36.64 36.41
C SER A 11 -32.18 37.48 35.18
N LYS A 12 -33.50 37.46 34.87
CA LYS A 12 -34.38 38.33 34.02
C LYS A 12 -34.75 37.78 32.63
N SER A 13 -35.91 37.11 32.45
CA SER A 13 -37.34 37.57 32.38
C SER A 13 -37.79 38.02 30.98
N CYS A 14 -38.69 37.25 30.32
CA CYS A 14 -39.98 37.73 29.80
C CYS A 14 -40.82 36.56 29.22
N VAL A 15 -42.11 36.58 29.50
CA VAL A 15 -43.15 35.60 29.14
C VAL A 15 -43.93 36.13 27.94
N CYS A 16 -44.30 35.27 26.98
CA CYS A 16 -45.58 35.35 26.26
C CYS A 16 -45.86 34.04 25.49
N LEU A 17 -46.96 33.39 25.87
CA LEU A 17 -47.57 32.22 25.22
C LEU A 17 -48.38 32.67 24.00
N HIS A 18 -48.25 31.98 22.86
CA HIS A 18 -49.38 31.54 22.05
C HIS A 18 -48.97 30.38 21.12
N LYS A 19 -49.85 29.38 21.09
CA LYS A 19 -49.73 28.02 20.52
C LYS A 19 -50.32 27.99 19.08
N PRO A 20 -50.27 26.86 18.33
CA PRO A 20 -49.41 26.70 17.17
C PRO A 20 -50.18 26.54 15.84
N LEU A 21 -49.51 26.80 14.72
CA LEU A 21 -49.90 26.36 13.38
C LEU A 21 -48.64 25.84 12.65
N SER A 22 -48.78 24.63 12.10
CA SER A 22 -47.78 23.85 11.41
C SER A 22 -47.06 24.61 10.29
N SER A 23 -45.73 24.71 10.33
CA SER A 23 -44.92 24.84 9.12
C SER A 23 -43.45 24.46 9.35
N SER A 24 -42.90 23.75 8.37
CA SER A 24 -41.47 23.63 8.02
C SER A 24 -40.50 23.03 9.05
N THR A 25 -40.39 21.70 9.07
CA THR A 25 -39.16 21.05 9.50
C THR A 25 -38.10 21.20 8.42
N HIS A 26 -37.14 22.12 8.62
CA HIS A 26 -35.83 22.06 7.96
C HIS A 26 -35.08 20.84 8.50
N LYS A 27 -35.32 19.67 7.91
CA LYS A 27 -34.41 18.53 8.02
C LYS A 27 -33.17 18.87 7.19
N LEU A 28 -32.04 19.06 7.88
CA LEU A 28 -30.71 18.89 7.31
C LEU A 28 -30.67 17.47 6.71
N LYS A 29 -30.87 17.38 5.39
CA LYS A 29 -30.65 16.16 4.63
C LYS A 29 -29.14 15.93 4.57
N PRO A 30 -28.61 14.78 5.03
CA PRO A 30 -27.29 14.38 4.60
C PRO A 30 -27.37 14.10 3.11
N PHE A 31 -26.56 14.80 2.34
CA PHE A 31 -26.41 14.60 0.90
C PHE A 31 -25.65 13.28 0.66
N CYS A 32 -26.30 12.14 0.91
CA CYS A 32 -25.86 10.85 0.37
C CYS A 32 -26.20 10.84 -1.12
N LYS A 33 -25.32 11.39 -1.95
CA LYS A 33 -25.28 11.01 -3.36
C LYS A 33 -24.80 9.57 -3.42
N THR A 34 -25.73 8.66 -3.62
CA THR A 34 -25.46 7.30 -4.10
C THR A 34 -24.62 7.40 -5.36
N ILE A 35 -23.31 7.18 -5.25
CA ILE A 35 -22.46 6.94 -6.41
C ILE A 35 -22.89 5.56 -6.91
N ARG A 36 -23.69 5.54 -7.98
CA ARG A 36 -23.86 4.35 -8.80
C ARG A 36 -22.48 4.03 -9.37
N ILE A 37 -21.84 3.00 -8.83
CA ILE A 37 -20.69 2.35 -9.47
C ILE A 37 -21.26 1.69 -10.72
N LEU A 38 -21.23 2.45 -11.82
CA LEU A 38 -21.53 1.93 -13.14
C LEU A 38 -20.32 1.09 -13.53
N VAL A 39 -20.49 -0.23 -13.57
CA VAL A 39 -19.58 -1.16 -14.25
C VAL A 39 -19.35 -0.61 -15.66
N MET A 40 -18.18 0.00 -15.89
CA MET A 40 -17.83 0.61 -17.17
C MET A 40 -16.95 -0.37 -17.95
N PRO A 41 -17.42 -0.90 -19.10
CA PRO A 41 -16.55 -1.58 -20.04
C PRO A 41 -15.95 -0.50 -20.94
N ARG A 42 -14.81 0.12 -20.59
CA ARG A 42 -14.29 1.21 -21.44
C ARG A 42 -12.80 1.15 -21.66
N ARG A 43 -12.43 1.10 -22.93
CA ARG A 43 -11.24 1.72 -23.53
C ARG A 43 -11.26 3.20 -23.11
N TRP A 44 -10.34 3.63 -22.24
CA TRP A 44 -10.24 5.04 -21.86
C TRP A 44 -9.25 5.72 -22.80
N GLU A 45 -9.75 6.51 -23.74
CA GLU A 45 -8.97 7.60 -24.32
C GLU A 45 -8.84 8.67 -23.22
N PHE A 46 -7.70 8.66 -22.52
CA PHE A 46 -7.42 9.67 -21.51
C PHE A 46 -7.04 10.99 -22.18
N ALA A 47 -7.89 12.01 -22.00
CA ALA A 47 -7.44 13.40 -22.14
C ALA A 47 -6.33 13.63 -21.11
N ARG A 48 -5.09 13.79 -21.60
CA ARG A 48 -3.89 13.98 -20.77
C ARG A 48 -3.91 15.41 -20.21
N PRO A 49 -3.84 15.61 -18.89
CA PRO A 49 -3.50 16.93 -18.35
C PRO A 49 -2.11 17.29 -18.88
N SER A 50 -1.97 18.41 -19.62
CA SER A 50 -0.66 18.83 -20.11
C SER A 50 0.14 19.45 -18.96
N MET A 51 1.06 18.69 -18.37
CA MET A 51 2.17 19.22 -17.58
C MET A 51 3.25 19.68 -18.56
N SER A 52 3.17 20.93 -18.99
CA SER A 52 4.13 21.52 -19.94
C SER A 52 5.26 22.21 -19.18
N LEU A 53 6.48 22.06 -19.69
CA LEU A 53 7.65 22.80 -19.24
C LEU A 53 7.36 24.32 -19.24
N SER A 54 7.69 24.99 -18.15
CA SER A 54 7.69 26.45 -18.11
C SER A 54 8.99 26.98 -17.53
N THR A 55 9.46 28.11 -18.04
CA THR A 55 10.67 28.78 -17.56
C THR A 55 10.26 29.93 -16.65
N VAL A 56 10.82 29.99 -15.45
CA VAL A 56 10.61 31.09 -14.51
C VAL A 56 11.93 31.82 -14.30
N ALA A 57 11.91 33.16 -14.37
CA ALA A 57 13.04 33.96 -13.94
C ALA A 57 13.07 33.97 -12.41
N SER A 58 14.14 33.44 -11.82
CA SER A 58 14.37 33.53 -10.38
C SER A 58 14.89 34.92 -9.99
N GLU A 59 14.85 35.26 -8.70
CA GLU A 59 15.32 36.56 -8.18
C GLU A 59 16.79 36.88 -8.57
N ASP A 60 17.56 35.86 -8.94
CA ASP A 60 18.98 35.96 -9.31
C ASP A 60 19.23 36.06 -10.85
N ASP A 61 18.22 36.39 -11.66
CA ASP A 61 18.26 36.42 -13.15
C ASP A 61 18.58 35.06 -13.83
N ILE A 62 18.66 33.97 -13.07
CA ILE A 62 18.85 32.62 -13.60
C ILE A 62 17.51 32.10 -14.14
N GLN A 63 17.50 31.67 -15.40
CA GLN A 63 16.37 30.97 -16.02
C GLN A 63 16.27 29.54 -15.48
N ARG A 64 15.17 29.23 -14.80
CA ARG A 64 14.94 27.90 -14.21
C ARG A 64 13.78 27.20 -14.88
N ARG A 65 13.92 25.88 -15.06
CA ARG A 65 12.85 25.01 -15.57
C ARG A 65 11.92 24.62 -14.42
N THR A 66 10.63 24.51 -14.71
CA THR A 66 9.59 24.07 -13.78
C THR A 66 8.62 23.12 -14.49
N GLY A 67 8.04 22.18 -13.74
CA GLY A 67 7.34 21.03 -14.31
C GLY A 67 5.87 21.28 -14.67
N GLY A 68 5.34 22.47 -14.33
CA GLY A 68 3.91 22.77 -14.50
C GLY A 68 3.02 21.82 -13.68
N TYR A 69 3.44 21.47 -12.47
CA TYR A 69 2.79 20.46 -11.65
C TYR A 69 1.40 20.87 -11.17
N LEU A 70 0.51 19.89 -11.03
CA LEU A 70 -0.81 20.09 -10.46
C LEU A 70 -0.71 20.46 -8.97
N SER A 71 -1.56 21.39 -8.53
CA SER A 71 -1.65 21.81 -7.13
C SER A 71 -1.97 20.65 -6.19
N ASN A 72 -1.59 20.79 -4.92
CA ASN A 72 -2.03 19.88 -3.86
C ASN A 72 -3.57 19.79 -3.84
N LEU A 73 -4.11 18.56 -3.81
CA LEU A 73 -5.55 18.32 -3.80
C LEU A 73 -6.17 18.53 -2.41
N TRP A 74 -5.36 18.47 -1.35
CA TRP A 74 -5.80 18.40 0.04
C TRP A 74 -5.22 19.59 0.80
N ASN A 75 -5.97 20.69 0.84
CA ASN A 75 -5.56 21.86 1.60
C ASN A 75 -5.79 21.67 3.11
N ASP A 76 -5.21 22.55 3.90
CA ASP A 76 -5.29 22.57 5.36
C ASP A 76 -6.75 22.51 5.85
N ASP A 77 -7.66 23.19 5.16
CA ASP A 77 -9.09 23.18 5.48
C ASP A 77 -9.66 21.76 5.45
N VAL A 78 -9.41 20.99 4.38
CA VAL A 78 -9.95 19.62 4.25
C VAL A 78 -9.53 18.76 5.43
N ILE A 79 -8.26 18.85 5.86
CA ILE A 79 -7.73 18.06 6.97
C ILE A 79 -8.37 18.51 8.30
N GLN A 80 -8.47 19.82 8.53
CA GLN A 80 -9.06 20.38 9.75
C GLN A 80 -10.54 20.00 9.92
N PHE A 81 -11.29 19.88 8.82
CA PHE A 81 -12.71 19.52 8.83
C PHE A 81 -12.99 18.02 9.05
N LEU A 82 -11.97 17.16 9.13
CA LEU A 82 -12.14 15.73 9.38
C LEU A 82 -12.58 15.45 10.84
N SER A 83 -13.78 15.82 11.27
CA SER A 83 -14.27 15.45 12.59
C SER A 83 -14.80 14.01 12.60
N THR A 84 -14.38 13.22 13.60
CA THR A 84 -14.85 11.83 13.76
C THR A 84 -15.03 11.47 15.24
N PRO A 85 -16.17 10.86 15.64
CA PRO A 85 -16.43 10.49 17.04
C PRO A 85 -15.69 9.21 17.45
N TYR A 86 -15.11 8.46 16.49
CA TYR A 86 -14.56 7.12 16.73
C TYR A 86 -13.27 7.10 17.55
N GLY A 87 -12.72 8.27 17.90
CA GLY A 87 -11.64 8.37 18.88
C GLY A 87 -12.11 8.23 20.34
N GLU A 88 -13.41 8.36 20.61
CA GLU A 88 -14.00 8.32 21.96
C GLU A 88 -13.86 6.95 22.63
N LEU A 89 -13.75 6.96 23.97
CA LEU A 89 -13.51 5.77 24.79
C LEU A 89 -14.58 4.67 24.57
N ALA A 90 -15.85 5.06 24.39
CA ALA A 90 -16.94 4.10 24.23
C ALA A 90 -16.78 3.17 23.02
N TYR A 91 -16.22 3.66 21.91
CA TYR A 91 -15.96 2.85 20.72
C TYR A 91 -14.80 1.87 20.96
N ARG A 92 -13.75 2.31 21.65
CA ARG A 92 -12.60 1.46 22.02
C ARG A 92 -13.01 0.34 22.96
N GLU A 93 -13.77 0.66 24.00
CA GLU A 93 -14.31 -0.33 24.94
C GLU A 93 -15.24 -1.35 24.23
N ARG A 94 -16.01 -0.91 23.23
CA ARG A 94 -16.83 -1.84 22.43
C ARG A 94 -15.96 -2.76 21.57
N ALA A 95 -14.92 -2.23 20.93
CA ALA A 95 -13.98 -3.01 20.15
C ALA A 95 -13.26 -4.06 21.02
N GLU A 96 -12.81 -3.69 22.22
CA GLU A 96 -12.20 -4.61 23.20
C GLU A 96 -13.13 -5.77 23.57
N ARG A 97 -14.41 -5.48 23.89
CA ARG A 97 -15.39 -6.55 24.16
C ARG A 97 -15.59 -7.47 22.96
N LEU A 98 -15.64 -6.92 21.75
CA LEU A 98 -15.80 -7.71 20.53
C LEU A 98 -14.57 -8.57 20.22
N ILE A 99 -13.37 -8.09 20.52
CA ILE A 99 -12.14 -8.89 20.41
C ILE A 99 -12.24 -10.14 21.28
N ASP A 100 -12.70 -10.01 22.52
CA ASP A 100 -12.90 -11.16 23.42
C ASP A 100 -14.00 -12.11 22.88
N GLU A 101 -15.13 -11.57 22.43
CA GLU A 101 -16.21 -12.37 21.83
C GLU A 101 -15.74 -13.15 20.58
N VAL A 102 -14.87 -12.56 19.74
CA VAL A 102 -14.31 -13.21 18.55
C VAL A 102 -13.24 -14.25 18.94
N ARG A 103 -12.48 -14.01 20.01
CA ARG A 103 -11.52 -15.00 20.53
C ARG A 103 -12.22 -16.25 21.06
N ASP A 104 -13.37 -16.08 21.72
CA ASP A 104 -14.21 -17.21 22.15
C ASP A 104 -14.71 -18.02 20.96
N ILE A 105 -15.12 -17.35 19.87
CA ILE A 105 -15.49 -17.99 18.60
C ILE A 105 -14.33 -18.81 18.04
N PHE A 106 -13.10 -18.27 18.02
CA PHE A 106 -11.93 -19.04 17.59
C PHE A 106 -11.76 -20.33 18.38
N SER A 107 -11.96 -20.26 19.69
CA SER A 107 -11.79 -21.38 20.62
C SER A 107 -12.89 -22.43 20.48
N SER A 108 -14.13 -22.04 20.13
CA SER A 108 -15.26 -22.96 19.99
C SER A 108 -15.33 -23.71 18.65
N MET A 109 -14.57 -23.30 17.63
CA MET A 109 -14.52 -23.96 16.30
C MET A 109 -14.11 -25.44 16.35
N SER A 110 -13.52 -25.93 17.44
CA SER A 110 -13.22 -27.37 17.61
C SER A 110 -14.46 -28.21 17.94
N LEU A 111 -15.52 -27.57 18.43
CA LEU A 111 -16.71 -28.24 18.97
C LEU A 111 -17.92 -28.10 18.04
N GLU A 112 -18.04 -26.97 17.33
CA GLU A 112 -19.26 -26.61 16.62
C GLU A 112 -19.31 -27.11 15.16
N ASP A 113 -18.17 -27.15 14.47
CA ASP A 113 -18.12 -27.24 13.01
C ASP A 113 -18.16 -28.68 12.44
N GLY A 114 -18.13 -29.68 13.33
CA GLY A 114 -18.11 -31.10 12.96
C GLY A 114 -16.85 -31.53 12.20
N GLU A 115 -16.48 -32.80 12.34
CA GLU A 115 -15.23 -33.36 11.76
C GLU A 115 -15.22 -33.40 10.21
N PHE A 116 -16.34 -33.06 9.56
CA PHE A 116 -16.44 -32.99 8.09
C PHE A 116 -16.16 -31.60 7.51
N SER A 117 -16.10 -30.55 8.33
CA SER A 117 -15.83 -29.17 7.86
C SER A 117 -14.86 -28.35 8.72
N ASP A 118 -14.31 -28.94 9.78
CA ASP A 118 -13.38 -28.30 10.72
C ASP A 118 -12.17 -27.61 10.07
N LEU A 119 -11.57 -28.20 9.01
CA LEU A 119 -10.43 -27.62 8.29
C LEU A 119 -10.83 -26.38 7.49
N ILE A 120 -11.90 -26.46 6.68
CA ILE A 120 -12.35 -25.32 5.88
C ILE A 120 -12.86 -24.18 6.76
N GLN A 121 -13.48 -24.46 7.90
CA GLN A 121 -13.97 -23.43 8.83
C GLN A 121 -12.84 -22.66 9.52
N ARG A 122 -11.72 -23.34 9.85
CA ARG A 122 -10.51 -22.68 10.35
C ARG A 122 -9.87 -21.78 9.30
N LEU A 123 -9.71 -22.30 8.09
CA LEU A 123 -9.19 -21.52 6.97
C LEU A 123 -10.09 -20.33 6.64
N TRP A 124 -11.41 -20.52 6.68
CA TRP A 124 -12.39 -19.46 6.53
C TRP A 124 -12.20 -18.40 7.62
N MET A 125 -12.05 -18.79 8.88
CA MET A 125 -11.87 -17.83 9.98
C MET A 125 -10.61 -17.00 9.78
N VAL A 126 -9.49 -17.66 9.45
CA VAL A 126 -8.20 -16.98 9.19
C VAL A 126 -8.32 -16.01 8.02
N ASP A 127 -8.85 -16.45 6.87
CA ASP A 127 -9.00 -15.56 5.70
C ASP A 127 -9.91 -14.37 6.03
N ASN A 128 -10.99 -14.57 6.78
CA ASN A 128 -11.88 -13.46 7.12
C ASN A 128 -11.24 -12.45 8.06
N VAL A 129 -10.55 -12.86 9.12
CA VAL A 129 -9.92 -11.88 10.03
C VAL A 129 -8.79 -11.09 9.37
N GLU A 130 -8.04 -11.73 8.47
CA GLU A 130 -6.97 -11.07 7.70
C GLU A 130 -7.55 -10.09 6.69
N ARG A 131 -8.51 -10.54 5.87
CA ARG A 131 -9.14 -9.68 4.87
C ARG A 131 -9.95 -8.55 5.48
N LEU A 132 -10.48 -8.71 6.69
CA LEU A 132 -11.16 -7.65 7.44
C LEU A 132 -10.18 -6.69 8.14
N GLY A 133 -8.87 -6.98 8.12
CA GLY A 133 -7.84 -6.15 8.76
C GLY A 133 -7.91 -6.14 10.28
N ILE A 134 -8.30 -7.26 10.90
CA ILE A 134 -8.43 -7.41 12.36
C ILE A 134 -7.59 -8.55 12.93
N ASP A 135 -6.79 -9.21 12.10
CA ASP A 135 -5.91 -10.34 12.42
C ASP A 135 -4.87 -10.02 13.51
N ARG A 136 -4.47 -8.76 13.65
CA ARG A 136 -3.50 -8.30 14.66
C ARG A 136 -3.86 -8.71 16.10
N HIS A 137 -5.16 -8.90 16.38
CA HIS A 137 -5.69 -9.28 17.69
C HIS A 137 -5.72 -10.79 17.95
N PHE A 138 -5.51 -11.60 16.91
CA PHE A 138 -5.75 -13.04 16.91
C PHE A 138 -4.52 -13.85 16.45
N LYS A 139 -3.30 -13.32 16.62
CA LYS A 139 -2.07 -13.94 16.09
C LYS A 139 -1.86 -15.38 16.62
N ASN A 140 -2.18 -15.63 17.88
CA ASN A 140 -2.02 -16.96 18.49
C ASN A 140 -3.07 -17.94 17.98
N GLU A 141 -4.30 -17.49 17.85
CA GLU A 141 -5.45 -18.24 17.36
C GLU A 141 -5.27 -18.60 15.88
N ILE A 142 -4.79 -17.65 15.06
CA ILE A 142 -4.40 -17.89 13.66
C ILE A 142 -3.30 -18.95 13.60
N LYS A 143 -2.22 -18.78 14.37
CA LYS A 143 -1.11 -19.76 14.38
C LYS A 143 -1.60 -21.16 14.76
N SER A 144 -2.43 -21.27 15.79
CA SER A 144 -3.00 -22.55 16.25
C SER A 144 -3.91 -23.18 15.18
N ALA A 145 -4.76 -22.38 14.53
CA ALA A 145 -5.61 -22.85 13.45
C ALA A 145 -4.80 -23.37 12.25
N LEU A 146 -3.73 -22.66 11.87
CA LEU A 146 -2.86 -23.05 10.77
C LEU A 146 -1.99 -24.26 11.09
N ASP A 147 -1.49 -24.39 12.33
CA ASP A 147 -0.80 -25.61 12.78
C ASP A 147 -1.69 -26.83 12.69
N TYR A 148 -2.95 -26.68 13.09
CA TYR A 148 -3.94 -27.74 12.97
C TYR A 148 -4.17 -28.11 11.50
N VAL A 149 -4.44 -27.14 10.62
CA VAL A 149 -4.65 -27.40 9.20
C VAL A 149 -3.42 -28.05 8.56
N TYR A 150 -2.22 -27.56 8.88
CA TYR A 150 -0.97 -28.10 8.37
C TYR A 150 -0.73 -29.55 8.79
N SER A 151 -1.18 -29.96 9.98
CA SER A 151 -1.03 -31.36 10.43
C SER A 151 -1.80 -32.38 9.58
N TYR A 152 -2.78 -31.94 8.80
CA TYR A 152 -3.52 -32.76 7.84
C TYR A 152 -3.09 -32.50 6.38
N TRP A 153 -2.12 -31.62 6.15
CA TRP A 153 -1.64 -31.29 4.82
C TRP A 153 -0.93 -32.48 4.17
N SER A 154 -1.28 -32.79 2.92
CA SER A 154 -0.67 -33.89 2.16
C SER A 154 -0.23 -33.44 0.77
N GLU A 155 0.59 -34.25 0.08
CA GLU A 155 0.98 -34.01 -1.31
C GLU A 155 -0.20 -33.95 -2.29
N LYS A 156 -1.37 -34.49 -1.90
CA LYS A 156 -2.61 -34.47 -2.69
C LYS A 156 -3.51 -33.27 -2.37
N GLY A 157 -3.14 -32.45 -1.39
CA GLY A 157 -3.99 -31.40 -0.82
C GLY A 157 -4.75 -31.88 0.42
N ILE A 158 -5.86 -31.19 0.72
CA ILE A 158 -6.71 -31.45 1.90
C ILE A 158 -8.19 -31.51 1.52
N GLY A 159 -8.97 -32.23 2.32
CA GLY A 159 -10.44 -32.20 2.25
C GLY A 159 -11.03 -31.02 3.03
N CYS A 160 -12.37 -30.94 3.09
CA CYS A 160 -13.06 -29.90 3.86
C CYS A 160 -12.92 -30.07 5.38
N GLY A 161 -12.69 -31.31 5.84
CA GLY A 161 -12.50 -31.61 7.25
C GLY A 161 -11.70 -32.88 7.48
N THR A 162 -11.37 -33.17 8.73
CA THR A 162 -10.49 -34.28 9.14
C THR A 162 -11.02 -35.67 8.79
N LYS A 163 -12.34 -35.83 8.65
CA LYS A 163 -12.97 -37.07 8.16
C LYS A 163 -13.26 -37.08 6.65
N SER A 164 -12.87 -36.03 5.92
CA SER A 164 -13.04 -35.99 4.46
C SER A 164 -12.00 -36.86 3.76
N ILE A 165 -12.45 -37.90 3.06
CA ILE A 165 -11.58 -38.81 2.30
C ILE A 165 -11.10 -38.16 0.98
N ILE A 166 -11.94 -37.30 0.39
CA ILE A 166 -11.70 -36.70 -0.93
C ILE A 166 -11.10 -35.29 -0.74
N THR A 167 -10.05 -35.00 -1.49
CA THR A 167 -9.44 -33.67 -1.52
C THR A 167 -10.37 -32.67 -2.19
N ASN A 168 -10.42 -31.46 -1.65
CA ASN A 168 -11.33 -30.41 -2.09
C ASN A 168 -10.51 -29.23 -2.63
N LEU A 169 -10.83 -28.76 -3.84
CA LEU A 169 -10.09 -27.68 -4.49
C LEU A 169 -10.14 -26.38 -3.68
N ASN A 170 -11.30 -26.02 -3.12
CA ASN A 170 -11.44 -24.80 -2.32
C ASN A 170 -10.52 -24.83 -1.10
N SER A 171 -10.62 -25.91 -0.32
CA SER A 171 -9.86 -26.12 0.91
C SER A 171 -8.37 -26.19 0.60
N THR A 172 -8.00 -26.86 -0.49
CA THR A 172 -6.59 -26.98 -0.90
C THR A 172 -6.03 -25.64 -1.40
N ALA A 173 -6.75 -24.89 -2.23
CA ALA A 173 -6.27 -23.60 -2.73
C ALA A 173 -6.17 -22.57 -1.61
N LEU A 174 -7.20 -22.48 -0.75
CA LEU A 174 -7.21 -21.58 0.41
C LEU A 174 -6.14 -21.98 1.43
N GLY A 175 -6.03 -23.28 1.73
CA GLY A 175 -5.04 -23.83 2.63
C GLY A 175 -3.63 -23.58 2.12
N PHE A 176 -3.36 -23.88 0.85
CA PHE A 176 -2.08 -23.61 0.21
C PHE A 176 -1.69 -22.14 0.33
N ARG A 177 -2.60 -21.22 -0.04
CA ARG A 177 -2.34 -19.78 0.02
C ARG A 177 -2.00 -19.34 1.43
N THR A 178 -2.86 -19.69 2.39
CA THR A 178 -2.75 -19.23 3.78
C THR A 178 -1.51 -19.83 4.46
N LEU A 179 -1.28 -21.13 4.31
CA LEU A 179 -0.09 -21.81 4.82
C LEU A 179 1.19 -21.22 4.22
N ARG A 180 1.25 -21.02 2.90
CA ARG A 180 2.42 -20.44 2.25
C ARG A 180 2.71 -19.01 2.73
N LEU A 181 1.69 -18.17 2.85
CA LEU A 181 1.83 -16.78 3.35
C LEU A 181 2.31 -16.72 4.81
N HIS A 182 2.02 -17.76 5.60
CA HIS A 182 2.49 -17.90 6.98
C HIS A 182 3.81 -18.69 7.11
N GLY A 183 4.48 -18.99 6.00
CA GLY A 183 5.81 -19.61 6.01
C GLY A 183 5.85 -21.12 6.21
N TYR A 184 4.70 -21.80 6.11
CA TYR A 184 4.67 -23.26 6.13
C TYR A 184 5.22 -23.82 4.81
N PRO A 185 6.00 -24.92 4.85
CA PRO A 185 6.61 -25.49 3.66
C PRO A 185 5.56 -26.31 2.88
N VAL A 186 4.83 -25.64 1.99
CA VAL A 186 3.81 -26.23 1.10
C VAL A 186 4.19 -26.08 -0.37
N SER A 187 4.10 -27.19 -1.11
CA SER A 187 4.39 -27.23 -2.55
C SER A 187 3.15 -26.88 -3.38
N ALA A 188 3.35 -26.15 -4.48
CA ALA A 188 2.29 -25.85 -5.45
C ALA A 188 1.81 -27.11 -6.18
N ASP A 189 2.58 -28.20 -6.15
CA ASP A 189 2.25 -29.48 -6.78
C ASP A 189 0.92 -30.07 -6.33
N VAL A 190 0.43 -29.70 -5.15
CA VAL A 190 -0.92 -30.08 -4.69
C VAL A 190 -1.99 -29.70 -5.72
N LEU A 191 -1.81 -28.59 -6.45
CA LEU A 191 -2.75 -28.10 -7.45
C LEU A 191 -2.79 -28.98 -8.71
N LYS A 192 -1.77 -29.79 -8.98
CA LYS A 192 -1.73 -30.72 -10.13
C LYS A 192 -2.86 -31.75 -10.05
N HIS A 193 -3.32 -32.08 -8.84
CA HIS A 193 -4.39 -33.07 -8.60
C HIS A 193 -5.78 -32.61 -9.05
N PHE A 194 -5.95 -31.31 -9.35
CA PHE A 194 -7.22 -30.75 -9.82
C PHE A 194 -7.26 -30.52 -11.33
N ARG A 195 -6.36 -31.19 -12.06
CA ARG A 195 -6.32 -31.19 -13.52
C ARG A 195 -7.02 -32.42 -14.08
N ASN A 196 -7.63 -32.28 -15.24
CA ASN A 196 -8.17 -33.40 -16.00
C ASN A 196 -7.05 -34.21 -16.69
N GLN A 197 -7.47 -35.25 -17.41
CA GLN A 197 -6.59 -36.15 -18.16
C GLN A 197 -5.79 -35.47 -19.28
N ILE A 198 -6.23 -34.28 -19.74
CA ILE A 198 -5.54 -33.46 -20.76
C ILE A 198 -4.61 -32.44 -20.09
N GLY A 199 -4.49 -32.46 -18.76
CA GLY A 199 -3.60 -31.59 -17.99
C GLY A 199 -4.14 -30.19 -17.72
N GLN A 200 -5.43 -29.94 -17.96
CA GLN A 200 -6.06 -28.64 -17.74
C GLN A 200 -6.87 -28.63 -16.44
N PHE A 201 -6.89 -27.50 -15.74
CA PHE A 201 -7.87 -27.27 -14.67
C PHE A 201 -9.29 -27.32 -15.24
N VAL A 202 -10.22 -27.82 -14.44
CA VAL A 202 -11.64 -27.97 -14.81
C VAL A 202 -12.48 -27.05 -13.95
N SER A 203 -13.42 -26.33 -14.55
CA SER A 203 -14.40 -25.55 -13.82
C SER A 203 -15.55 -26.44 -13.35
N CYS A 204 -16.20 -26.05 -12.26
CA CYS A 204 -17.43 -26.71 -11.86
C CYS A 204 -18.54 -26.42 -12.89
N PRO A 205 -19.34 -27.42 -13.30
CA PRO A 205 -20.35 -27.23 -14.34
C PRO A 205 -21.56 -26.40 -13.91
N SER A 206 -21.83 -26.26 -12.60
CA SER A 206 -23.05 -25.64 -12.08
C SER A 206 -23.01 -24.11 -12.02
N GLU A 207 -21.84 -23.48 -12.15
CA GLU A 207 -21.64 -22.03 -12.02
C GLU A 207 -22.36 -21.43 -10.78
N THR A 208 -22.44 -22.18 -9.66
CA THR A 208 -23.03 -21.65 -8.42
C THR A 208 -22.14 -20.59 -7.78
N GLU A 209 -22.68 -19.82 -6.83
CA GLU A 209 -21.85 -18.88 -6.06
C GLU A 209 -20.68 -19.59 -5.37
N GLU A 210 -20.91 -20.79 -4.80
CA GLU A 210 -19.83 -21.58 -4.21
C GLU A 210 -18.76 -21.91 -5.25
N ASP A 211 -19.14 -22.42 -6.43
CA ASP A 211 -18.23 -22.75 -7.52
C ASP A 211 -17.36 -21.56 -7.95
N ILE A 212 -17.97 -20.38 -8.05
CA ILE A 212 -17.28 -19.14 -8.41
C ILE A 212 -16.28 -18.75 -7.31
N ARG A 213 -16.65 -18.86 -6.03
CA ARG A 213 -15.75 -18.59 -4.90
C ARG A 213 -14.55 -19.54 -4.87
N ILE A 214 -14.69 -20.79 -5.32
CA ILE A 214 -13.54 -21.71 -5.50
C ILE A 214 -12.55 -21.14 -6.51
N MET A 215 -13.04 -20.61 -7.63
CA MET A 215 -12.20 -20.01 -8.67
C MET A 215 -11.53 -18.71 -8.19
N VAL A 216 -12.22 -17.90 -7.38
CA VAL A 216 -11.62 -16.74 -6.70
C VAL A 216 -10.46 -17.18 -5.79
N ASN A 217 -10.63 -18.24 -5.01
CA ASN A 217 -9.56 -18.75 -4.14
C ASN A 217 -8.39 -19.34 -4.92
N LEU A 218 -8.66 -20.05 -6.02
CA LEU A 218 -7.61 -20.56 -6.92
C LEU A 218 -6.81 -19.42 -7.54
N TYR A 219 -7.48 -18.37 -8.02
CA TYR A 219 -6.83 -17.18 -8.56
C TYR A 219 -6.00 -16.46 -7.50
N ARG A 220 -6.57 -16.19 -6.32
CA ARG A 220 -5.83 -15.55 -5.21
C ARG A 220 -4.62 -16.39 -4.78
N ALA A 221 -4.72 -17.72 -4.83
CA ALA A 221 -3.60 -18.61 -4.55
C ALA A 221 -2.52 -18.50 -5.65
N SER A 222 -2.88 -18.45 -6.93
CA SER A 222 -1.90 -18.39 -8.02
C SER A 222 -1.05 -17.10 -8.03
N LEU A 223 -1.58 -16.00 -7.50
CA LEU A 223 -0.88 -14.70 -7.44
C LEU A 223 0.37 -14.69 -6.54
N ILE A 224 0.54 -15.70 -5.67
CA ILE A 224 1.72 -15.82 -4.79
C ILE A 224 2.77 -16.81 -5.35
N ALA A 225 2.76 -17.03 -6.67
CA ALA A 225 3.72 -17.88 -7.38
C ALA A 225 5.16 -17.37 -7.30
N PHE A 226 6.11 -18.30 -7.37
CA PHE A 226 7.54 -18.01 -7.57
C PHE A 226 7.92 -18.15 -9.05
N PRO A 227 9.17 -17.83 -9.45
CA PRO A 227 9.62 -18.01 -10.84
C PRO A 227 9.46 -19.46 -11.31
N VAL A 228 9.13 -19.66 -12.59
CA VAL A 228 8.89 -21.00 -13.18
C VAL A 228 10.10 -21.94 -13.09
N ALA A 229 11.30 -21.37 -12.93
CA ALA A 229 12.52 -22.14 -12.69
C ALA A 229 12.45 -22.96 -11.39
N PHE A 230 11.59 -22.60 -10.44
CA PHE A 230 11.36 -23.37 -9.22
C PHE A 230 10.51 -24.62 -9.49
N PRO A 231 10.89 -25.78 -8.95
CA PRO A 231 10.11 -27.01 -9.09
C PRO A 231 8.66 -26.83 -8.63
N GLY A 232 7.73 -27.20 -9.50
CA GLY A 232 6.29 -27.19 -9.22
C GLY A 232 5.56 -25.89 -9.53
N GLU A 233 6.25 -24.76 -9.69
CA GLU A 233 5.60 -23.45 -9.80
C GLU A 233 4.96 -23.17 -11.16
N LYS A 234 5.31 -23.92 -12.22
CA LYS A 234 4.59 -23.88 -13.51
C LYS A 234 3.07 -24.12 -13.34
N VAL A 235 2.70 -24.92 -12.34
CA VAL A 235 1.28 -25.21 -12.06
C VAL A 235 0.49 -23.95 -11.69
N MET A 236 1.17 -22.96 -11.09
CA MET A 236 0.60 -21.72 -10.61
C MET A 236 0.25 -20.78 -11.76
N GLU A 237 1.12 -20.64 -12.76
CA GLU A 237 0.84 -19.81 -13.94
C GLU A 237 -0.35 -20.36 -14.75
N GLU A 238 -0.44 -21.68 -14.84
CA GLU A 238 -1.57 -22.35 -15.48
C GLU A 238 -2.85 -22.16 -14.67
N ALA A 239 -2.77 -22.19 -13.33
CA ALA A 239 -3.90 -21.91 -12.44
C ALA A 239 -4.36 -20.44 -12.54
N GLU A 240 -3.41 -19.50 -12.61
CA GLU A 240 -3.66 -18.07 -12.80
C GLU A 240 -4.40 -17.83 -14.11
N SER A 241 -3.82 -18.26 -15.23
CA SER A 241 -4.40 -18.06 -16.57
C SER A 241 -5.80 -18.67 -16.68
N PHE A 242 -6.00 -19.86 -16.10
CA PHE A 242 -7.28 -20.54 -16.12
C PHE A 242 -8.35 -19.80 -15.28
N SER A 243 -8.02 -19.51 -14.01
CA SER A 243 -8.97 -18.91 -13.08
C SER A 243 -9.26 -17.46 -13.44
N GLU A 244 -8.27 -16.69 -13.91
CA GLU A 244 -8.47 -15.33 -14.40
C GLU A 244 -9.45 -15.29 -15.57
N LYS A 245 -9.27 -16.18 -16.56
CA LYS A 245 -10.18 -16.30 -17.70
C LYS A 245 -11.60 -16.63 -17.24
N TYR A 246 -11.75 -17.63 -16.37
CA TYR A 246 -13.05 -18.02 -15.82
C TYR A 246 -13.74 -16.85 -15.12
N LEU A 247 -13.02 -16.13 -14.26
CA LEU A 247 -13.56 -15.01 -13.49
C LEU A 247 -13.94 -13.83 -14.37
N LYS A 248 -13.14 -13.51 -15.40
CA LYS A 248 -13.46 -12.48 -16.41
C LYS A 248 -14.74 -12.81 -17.19
N GLU A 249 -14.90 -14.06 -17.60
CA GLU A 249 -16.11 -14.53 -18.29
C GLU A 249 -17.32 -14.54 -17.35
N THR A 250 -17.14 -14.96 -16.09
CA THR A 250 -18.18 -14.97 -15.06
C THR A 250 -18.70 -13.56 -14.77
N LEU A 251 -17.79 -12.59 -14.63
CA LEU A 251 -18.12 -11.19 -14.35
C LEU A 251 -19.03 -10.56 -15.43
N GLN A 252 -19.01 -11.09 -16.66
CA GLN A 252 -19.90 -10.64 -17.74
C GLN A 252 -21.32 -11.23 -17.65
N LYS A 253 -21.50 -12.33 -16.91
CA LYS A 253 -22.76 -13.09 -16.82
C LYS A 253 -23.56 -12.78 -15.56
N ILE A 254 -22.88 -12.56 -14.44
CA ILE A 254 -23.54 -12.37 -13.13
C ILE A 254 -24.04 -10.91 -12.94
N PRO A 255 -25.12 -10.69 -12.17
CA PRO A 255 -25.58 -9.34 -11.86
C PRO A 255 -24.60 -8.57 -10.98
N ASP A 256 -24.74 -7.23 -10.90
CA ASP A 256 -24.01 -6.44 -9.90
C ASP A 256 -24.47 -6.80 -8.48
N CYS A 257 -23.62 -7.49 -7.73
CA CYS A 257 -23.82 -7.94 -6.37
C CYS A 257 -22.50 -7.92 -5.58
N SER A 258 -22.52 -8.39 -4.33
CA SER A 258 -21.31 -8.52 -3.50
C SER A 258 -20.25 -9.40 -4.18
N LEU A 259 -20.65 -10.55 -4.74
CA LEU A 259 -19.75 -11.47 -5.44
C LEU A 259 -19.10 -10.84 -6.68
N SER A 260 -19.86 -10.13 -7.52
CA SER A 260 -19.30 -9.50 -8.73
C SER A 260 -18.30 -8.39 -8.37
N ARG A 261 -18.53 -7.65 -7.28
CA ARG A 261 -17.60 -6.65 -6.78
C ARG A 261 -16.34 -7.28 -6.22
N GLU A 262 -16.46 -8.36 -5.45
CA GLU A 262 -15.30 -9.12 -4.96
C GLU A 262 -14.43 -9.62 -6.12
N ILE A 263 -15.03 -10.20 -7.15
CA ILE A 263 -14.32 -10.65 -8.36
C ILE A 263 -13.66 -9.47 -9.06
N GLY A 264 -14.39 -8.37 -9.21
CA GLY A 264 -13.89 -7.13 -9.81
C GLY A 264 -12.65 -6.61 -9.09
N ASP A 265 -12.73 -6.45 -7.77
CA ASP A 265 -11.62 -5.95 -6.93
C ASP A 265 -10.39 -6.86 -6.99
N VAL A 266 -10.60 -8.18 -6.90
CA VAL A 266 -9.52 -9.17 -6.94
C VAL A 266 -8.81 -9.19 -8.30
N LEU A 267 -9.57 -9.18 -9.41
CA LEU A 267 -8.99 -9.10 -10.76
C LEU A 267 -8.36 -7.75 -11.04
N GLU A 268 -8.94 -6.68 -10.49
CA GLU A 268 -8.44 -5.34 -10.67
C GLU A 268 -7.06 -5.21 -10.01
N HIS A 269 -6.95 -5.51 -8.72
CA HIS A 269 -5.75 -5.22 -7.93
C HIS A 269 -4.71 -6.35 -7.89
N GLY A 270 -5.12 -7.60 -8.16
CA GLY A 270 -4.27 -8.75 -7.90
C GLY A 270 -3.75 -8.76 -6.46
N TRP A 271 -2.61 -9.39 -6.20
CA TRP A 271 -2.01 -9.35 -4.86
C TRP A 271 -1.07 -8.15 -4.71
N HIS A 272 -0.30 -7.84 -5.75
CA HIS A 272 0.79 -6.85 -5.70
C HIS A 272 0.33 -5.39 -5.72
N THR A 273 -0.96 -5.12 -5.93
CA THR A 273 -1.54 -3.77 -5.78
C THR A 273 -2.81 -3.74 -4.90
N ASN A 274 -3.12 -4.82 -4.18
CA ASN A 274 -4.23 -4.83 -3.22
C ASN A 274 -3.72 -4.48 -1.82
N LEU A 275 -3.67 -3.20 -1.48
CA LEU A 275 -3.10 -2.76 -0.20
C LEU A 275 -3.98 -3.25 0.96
N PRO A 276 -3.42 -3.79 2.06
CA PRO A 276 -4.19 -4.43 3.14
C PRO A 276 -5.38 -3.61 3.65
N ARG A 277 -5.20 -2.31 3.85
CA ARG A 277 -6.28 -1.43 4.32
C ARG A 277 -7.39 -1.21 3.28
N LEU A 278 -7.02 -1.16 2.00
CA LEU A 278 -7.96 -1.08 0.89
C LEU A 278 -8.73 -2.38 0.76
N GLU A 279 -8.05 -3.53 0.88
CA GLU A 279 -8.67 -4.85 0.93
C GLU A 279 -9.68 -4.92 2.07
N ALA A 280 -9.31 -4.49 3.28
CA ALA A 280 -10.21 -4.40 4.42
C ALA A 280 -11.44 -3.56 4.13
N ARG A 281 -11.27 -2.38 3.51
CA ARG A 281 -12.42 -1.55 3.14
C ARG A 281 -13.35 -2.25 2.15
N ASN A 282 -12.79 -2.77 1.06
CA ASN A 282 -13.55 -3.49 0.04
C ASN A 282 -14.28 -4.70 0.63
N TYR A 283 -13.58 -5.47 1.45
CA TYR A 283 -14.10 -6.70 2.00
C TYR A 283 -15.16 -6.46 3.07
N ILE A 284 -15.06 -5.40 3.87
CA ILE A 284 -16.15 -5.00 4.79
C ILE A 284 -17.45 -4.74 4.01
N ASP A 285 -17.37 -4.08 2.85
CA ASP A 285 -18.53 -3.78 2.01
C ASP A 285 -19.16 -5.06 1.41
N VAL A 286 -18.33 -6.02 0.97
CA VAL A 286 -18.75 -7.34 0.43
C VAL A 286 -19.32 -8.21 1.54
N PHE A 287 -18.55 -8.45 2.61
CA PHE A 287 -18.88 -9.31 3.74
C PHE A 287 -20.15 -8.83 4.47
N GLY A 288 -20.32 -7.51 4.58
CA GLY A 288 -21.53 -6.91 5.16
C GLY A 288 -22.79 -7.06 4.32
N GLN A 289 -22.66 -7.22 2.99
CA GLN A 289 -23.80 -7.54 2.12
C GLN A 289 -24.14 -9.03 2.18
N ASP A 290 -23.13 -9.90 2.17
CA ASP A 290 -23.33 -11.35 2.29
C ASP A 290 -24.01 -11.71 3.63
N THR A 291 -23.58 -11.08 4.72
CA THR A 291 -24.18 -11.27 6.06
C THR A 291 -25.65 -10.85 6.11
N LYS A 292 -26.08 -9.88 5.30
CA LYS A 292 -27.50 -9.46 5.23
C LYS A 292 -28.37 -10.41 4.42
N ASN A 293 -27.77 -11.16 3.50
CA ASN A 293 -28.49 -12.05 2.59
C ASN A 293 -28.58 -13.49 3.15
N MET A 294 -27.75 -13.83 4.12
CA MET A 294 -27.76 -15.13 4.81
C MET A 294 -28.54 -15.05 6.13
N GLU A 295 -28.95 -16.20 6.65
CA GLU A 295 -29.49 -16.28 8.02
C GLU A 295 -28.49 -15.66 9.02
N PRO A 296 -28.93 -14.80 9.94
CA PRO A 296 -28.06 -14.13 10.91
C PRO A 296 -27.16 -15.14 11.63
N ASN A 297 -25.87 -15.08 11.34
CA ASN A 297 -24.86 -15.88 12.01
C ASN A 297 -24.11 -14.99 12.98
N ARG A 298 -24.23 -15.28 14.29
CA ARG A 298 -23.53 -14.55 15.34
C ARG A 298 -22.03 -14.40 15.05
N LYS A 299 -21.40 -15.41 14.42
CA LYS A 299 -19.98 -15.37 14.00
C LYS A 299 -19.71 -14.22 13.02
N THR A 300 -20.50 -14.10 11.95
CA THR A 300 -20.28 -13.11 10.90
C THR A 300 -20.64 -11.69 11.37
N GLU A 301 -21.70 -11.55 12.17
CA GLU A 301 -22.09 -10.25 12.75
C GLU A 301 -20.99 -9.65 13.63
N LYS A 302 -20.37 -10.46 14.49
CA LYS A 302 -19.32 -10.00 15.41
C LYS A 302 -18.04 -9.64 14.69
N LEU A 303 -17.63 -10.44 13.71
CA LEU A 303 -16.49 -10.13 12.85
C LEU A 303 -16.71 -8.80 12.10
N LEU A 304 -17.89 -8.61 11.51
CA LEU A 304 -18.23 -7.39 10.78
C LEU A 304 -18.26 -6.17 11.71
N GLU A 305 -18.92 -6.27 12.88
CA GLU A 305 -18.99 -5.16 13.83
C GLU A 305 -17.59 -4.74 14.30
N LEU A 306 -16.74 -5.71 14.63
CA LEU A 306 -15.36 -5.45 15.04
C LEU A 306 -14.56 -4.79 13.91
N ALA A 307 -14.65 -5.31 12.68
CA ALA A 307 -13.94 -4.76 11.53
C ALA A 307 -14.32 -3.31 11.24
N LYS A 308 -15.62 -2.97 11.29
CA LYS A 308 -16.09 -1.59 11.09
C LYS A 308 -15.59 -0.65 12.18
N LEU A 309 -15.66 -1.09 13.44
CA LEU A 309 -15.18 -0.29 14.58
C LEU A 309 -13.67 -0.06 14.51
N GLU A 310 -12.89 -1.11 14.30
CA GLU A 310 -11.43 -1.02 14.15
C GLU A 310 -11.03 -0.13 12.96
N PHE A 311 -11.77 -0.23 11.85
CA PHE A 311 -11.57 0.66 10.71
C PHE A 311 -11.73 2.12 11.11
N ASN A 312 -12.84 2.44 11.76
CA ASN A 312 -13.17 3.79 12.14
C ASN A 312 -12.31 4.35 13.29
N ILE A 313 -11.90 3.51 14.24
CA ILE A 313 -10.96 3.89 15.32
C ILE A 313 -9.62 4.28 14.72
N PHE A 314 -9.08 3.48 13.80
CA PHE A 314 -7.83 3.82 13.11
C PHE A 314 -7.95 5.12 12.32
N GLN A 315 -9.10 5.37 11.68
CA GLN A 315 -9.36 6.65 11.00
C GLN A 315 -9.19 7.88 11.92
N SER A 316 -9.57 7.77 13.20
CA SER A 316 -9.36 8.86 14.17
C SER A 316 -7.87 9.14 14.46
N ILE A 317 -7.03 8.09 14.44
CA ILE A 317 -5.58 8.21 14.58
C ILE A 317 -5.01 8.88 13.33
N GLN A 318 -5.45 8.45 12.15
CA GLN A 318 -4.95 8.98 10.88
C GLN A 318 -5.16 10.50 10.76
N LYS A 319 -6.30 11.00 11.22
CA LYS A 319 -6.56 12.44 11.30
C LYS A 319 -5.48 13.17 12.11
N THR A 320 -5.22 12.70 13.33
CA THR A 320 -4.26 13.32 14.26
C THR A 320 -2.85 13.33 13.65
N GLU A 321 -2.49 12.25 12.96
CA GLU A 321 -1.22 12.13 12.26
C GLU A 321 -1.11 13.08 11.06
N LEU A 322 -2.18 13.27 10.29
CA LEU A 322 -2.21 14.25 9.20
C LEU A 322 -2.08 15.70 9.68
N GLU A 323 -2.70 16.05 10.81
CA GLU A 323 -2.49 17.36 11.44
C GLU A 323 -1.02 17.56 11.84
N SER A 324 -0.36 16.50 12.35
CA SER A 324 1.07 16.54 12.67
C SER A 324 1.94 16.68 11.42
N LEU A 325 1.60 15.99 10.33
CA LEU A 325 2.31 16.07 9.06
C LEU A 325 2.17 17.45 8.43
N LEU A 326 0.98 18.06 8.50
CA LEU A 326 0.73 19.41 8.04
C LEU A 326 1.54 20.44 8.84
N ARG A 327 1.59 20.28 10.18
CA ARG A 327 2.42 21.15 11.04
C ARG A 327 3.89 21.05 10.66
N TRP A 328 4.41 19.83 10.49
CA TRP A 328 5.78 19.59 10.02
C TRP A 328 6.07 20.30 8.69
N TRP A 329 5.15 20.22 7.73
CA TRP A 329 5.30 20.89 6.43
C TRP A 329 5.30 22.42 6.55
N ASN A 330 4.44 22.98 7.40
CA ASN A 330 4.40 24.42 7.61
C ASN A 330 5.66 24.93 8.33
N ASP A 331 6.22 24.13 9.24
CA ASP A 331 7.43 24.46 10.00
C ASP A 331 8.73 24.27 9.19
N SER A 332 8.72 23.50 8.09
CA SER A 332 9.92 23.21 7.29
C SER A 332 10.42 24.36 6.41
N GLY A 333 9.76 25.53 6.43
CA GLY A 333 10.06 26.66 5.55
C GLY A 333 9.45 26.52 4.15
N SER A 334 8.41 25.70 4.02
CA SER A 334 7.67 25.43 2.78
C SER A 334 7.21 26.63 1.94
N PRO A 335 6.95 27.86 2.47
CA PRO A 335 6.48 28.96 1.62
C PRO A 335 7.44 29.32 0.47
N GLN A 336 8.70 28.92 0.55
CA GLN A 336 9.73 29.19 -0.46
C GLN A 336 9.83 28.09 -1.53
N ILE A 337 9.22 26.91 -1.32
CA ILE A 337 9.33 25.75 -2.20
C ILE A 337 8.05 25.66 -3.05
N THR A 338 8.00 26.43 -4.13
CA THR A 338 6.82 26.50 -5.03
C THR A 338 6.98 25.71 -6.32
N PHE A 339 8.17 25.18 -6.59
CA PHE A 339 8.49 24.52 -7.86
C PHE A 339 8.26 23.00 -7.85
N THR A 340 7.90 22.43 -6.69
CA THR A 340 7.84 20.98 -6.48
C THR A 340 6.40 20.45 -6.42
N ARG A 341 6.27 19.13 -6.61
CA ARG A 341 5.02 18.40 -6.35
C ARG A 341 4.78 18.34 -4.84
N HIS A 342 3.54 18.61 -4.43
CA HIS A 342 3.13 18.54 -3.03
C HIS A 342 2.03 17.48 -2.84
N ARG A 343 2.40 16.32 -2.25
CA ARG A 343 1.61 15.07 -2.20
C ARG A 343 1.66 14.34 -0.84
N HIS A 344 1.74 15.10 0.25
CA HIS A 344 1.94 14.54 1.59
C HIS A 344 0.80 13.63 2.05
N VAL A 345 -0.46 13.97 1.73
CA VAL A 345 -1.64 13.13 2.06
C VAL A 345 -1.61 11.82 1.27
N GLU A 346 -1.21 11.85 0.01
CA GLU A 346 -1.07 10.66 -0.82
C GLU A 346 0.01 9.72 -0.25
N TYR A 347 1.20 10.22 0.08
CA TYR A 347 2.25 9.41 0.71
C TYR A 347 1.85 8.86 2.08
N TYR A 348 1.20 9.68 2.90
CA TYR A 348 0.64 9.23 4.18
C TYR A 348 -0.40 8.13 3.98
N THR A 349 -1.30 8.29 3.00
CA THR A 349 -2.34 7.31 2.69
C THR A 349 -1.71 5.97 2.30
N LEU A 350 -0.69 5.97 1.44
CA LEU A 350 0.05 4.77 1.06
C LEU A 350 0.66 4.07 2.28
N ALA A 351 1.34 4.81 3.17
CA ALA A 351 1.92 4.24 4.39
C ALA A 351 0.84 3.68 5.33
N SER A 352 -0.25 4.41 5.51
CA SER A 352 -1.38 3.99 6.34
C SER A 352 -2.15 2.81 5.74
N CYS A 353 -2.00 2.54 4.44
CA CYS A 353 -2.62 1.39 3.80
C CYS A 353 -1.88 0.08 4.06
N ILE A 354 -0.59 0.14 4.40
CA ILE A 354 0.28 -1.02 4.61
C ILE A 354 0.65 -1.25 6.07
N ALA A 355 0.62 -0.22 6.90
CA ALA A 355 0.89 -0.29 8.34
C ALA A 355 -0.20 0.46 9.12
N PHE A 356 -1.33 -0.20 9.36
CA PHE A 356 -2.51 0.39 10.00
C PHE A 356 -2.69 -0.01 11.47
N GLU A 357 -1.68 -0.62 12.08
CA GLU A 357 -1.64 -0.82 13.52
C GLU A 357 -1.30 0.50 14.24
N PRO A 358 -2.01 0.85 15.34
CA PRO A 358 -1.82 2.12 16.04
C PRO A 358 -0.36 2.46 16.40
N GLN A 359 0.43 1.47 16.81
CA GLN A 359 1.81 1.66 17.28
C GLN A 359 2.81 2.04 16.17
N HIS A 360 2.48 1.84 14.90
CA HIS A 360 3.39 2.15 13.76
C HIS A 360 3.30 3.61 13.29
N SER A 361 3.01 4.55 14.19
CA SER A 361 2.88 5.98 13.88
C SER A 361 4.17 6.58 13.31
N GLY A 362 5.32 6.28 13.94
CA GLY A 362 6.64 6.72 13.46
C GLY A 362 6.94 6.25 12.04
N PHE A 363 6.52 5.04 11.68
CA PHE A 363 6.66 4.52 10.32
C PHE A 363 5.81 5.32 9.34
N ARG A 364 4.52 5.53 9.63
CA ARG A 364 3.61 6.25 8.72
C ARG A 364 4.03 7.69 8.48
N LEU A 365 4.36 8.41 9.56
CA LEU A 365 4.83 9.79 9.49
C LEU A 365 6.20 9.88 8.82
N GLY A 366 7.15 9.04 9.22
CA GLY A 366 8.48 8.97 8.65
C GLY A 366 8.47 8.67 7.15
N PHE A 367 7.65 7.71 6.71
CA PHE A 367 7.48 7.39 5.29
C PHE A 367 6.92 8.58 4.51
N ALA A 368 5.85 9.21 5.01
CA ALA A 368 5.26 10.35 4.34
C ALA A 368 6.23 11.53 4.20
N LYS A 369 6.97 11.85 5.28
CA LYS A 369 7.98 12.90 5.29
C LYS A 369 9.15 12.57 4.34
N ALA A 370 9.67 11.34 4.39
CA ALA A 370 10.79 10.90 3.55
C ALA A 370 10.41 10.93 2.06
N CYS A 371 9.27 10.36 1.67
CA CYS A 371 8.78 10.41 0.30
C CYS A 371 8.58 11.85 -0.17
N HIS A 372 8.03 12.72 0.68
CA HIS A 372 7.84 14.11 0.33
C HIS A 372 9.17 14.85 0.11
N ILE A 373 10.15 14.66 0.99
CA ILE A 373 11.51 15.19 0.82
C ILE A 373 12.12 14.68 -0.49
N LEU A 374 12.00 13.38 -0.76
CA LEU A 374 12.53 12.77 -1.97
C LEU A 374 11.91 13.37 -3.23
N THR A 375 10.61 13.70 -3.23
CA THR A 375 9.97 14.42 -4.33
C THR A 375 10.55 15.83 -4.52
N VAL A 376 10.80 16.55 -3.43
CA VAL A 376 11.42 17.88 -3.48
C VAL A 376 12.84 17.80 -4.04
N LEU A 377 13.60 16.78 -3.64
CA LEU A 377 14.95 16.54 -4.15
C LEU A 377 14.92 16.12 -5.63
N ASP A 378 14.04 15.19 -6.01
CA ASP A 378 13.82 14.75 -7.40
C ASP A 378 13.59 15.96 -8.33
N ASP A 379 12.56 16.77 -8.04
CA ASP A 379 12.22 18.01 -8.77
C ASP A 379 13.36 19.05 -8.79
N MET A 380 14.22 19.03 -7.78
CA MET A 380 15.38 19.93 -7.71
C MET A 380 16.51 19.43 -8.61
N TYR A 381 16.79 18.13 -8.65
CA TYR A 381 17.91 17.55 -9.38
C TYR A 381 17.63 17.38 -10.88
N ASP A 382 16.42 17.00 -11.27
CA ASP A 382 16.05 16.74 -12.67
C ASP A 382 15.70 18.04 -13.45
N LEU A 383 15.24 19.07 -12.74
CA LEU A 383 14.55 20.20 -13.35
C LEU A 383 15.01 21.58 -12.87
N PHE A 384 14.87 21.91 -11.58
CA PHE A 384 14.99 23.29 -11.09
C PHE A 384 16.42 23.77 -10.81
N GLY A 385 17.26 22.89 -10.23
CA GLY A 385 18.63 23.19 -9.83
C GLY A 385 19.59 23.17 -11.02
N THR A 386 20.58 24.06 -10.99
CA THR A 386 21.70 23.99 -11.95
C THR A 386 22.74 22.97 -11.49
N VAL A 387 23.48 22.36 -12.43
CA VAL A 387 24.48 21.33 -12.10
C VAL A 387 25.49 21.80 -11.05
N ASP A 388 25.91 23.07 -11.07
CA ASP A 388 26.86 23.60 -10.09
C ASP A 388 26.23 23.81 -8.70
N GLU A 389 24.97 24.24 -8.62
CA GLU A 389 24.24 24.30 -7.35
C GLU A 389 24.02 22.89 -6.78
N LEU A 390 23.68 21.91 -7.63
CA LEU A 390 23.48 20.53 -7.23
C LEU A 390 24.76 19.89 -6.69
N LYS A 391 25.94 20.20 -7.26
CA LYS A 391 27.25 19.79 -6.69
C LYS A 391 27.41 20.30 -5.26
N LEU A 392 27.09 21.58 -5.02
CA LEU A 392 27.19 22.19 -3.69
C LEU A 392 26.22 21.53 -2.72
N PHE A 393 24.98 21.25 -3.13
CA PHE A 393 23.99 20.58 -2.31
C PHE A 393 24.40 19.15 -1.95
N THR A 394 24.83 18.34 -2.93
CA THR A 394 25.32 16.97 -2.68
C THR A 394 26.51 16.99 -1.71
N ALA A 395 27.44 17.93 -1.86
CA ALA A 395 28.56 18.09 -0.94
C ALA A 395 28.12 18.50 0.48
N ALA A 396 27.12 19.37 0.60
CA ALA A 396 26.56 19.78 1.89
C ALA A 396 25.90 18.61 2.62
N ILE A 397 25.15 17.75 1.92
CA ILE A 397 24.53 16.56 2.52
C ILE A 397 25.60 15.58 3.00
N LYS A 398 26.65 15.32 2.21
CA LYS A 398 27.77 14.46 2.65
C LYS A 398 28.50 15.02 3.87
N ARG A 399 28.64 16.34 3.97
CA ARG A 399 29.22 17.00 5.14
C ARG A 399 28.34 16.85 6.39
N TRP A 400 27.02 16.85 6.21
CA TRP A 400 26.00 16.65 7.26
C TRP A 400 26.15 17.57 8.48
N ASP A 401 26.30 18.87 8.23
CA ASP A 401 26.49 19.92 9.22
C ASP A 401 25.59 21.12 8.87
N PRO A 402 24.75 21.63 9.79
CA PRO A 402 23.90 22.79 9.55
C PRO A 402 24.64 24.02 9.00
N SER A 403 25.91 24.22 9.36
CA SER A 403 26.72 25.31 8.81
C SER A 403 27.01 25.17 7.31
N ALA A 404 26.66 24.04 6.67
CA ALA A 404 26.84 23.85 5.24
C ALA A 404 25.88 24.71 4.42
N THR A 405 24.79 25.20 5.03
CA THR A 405 23.85 26.12 4.39
C THR A 405 24.49 27.43 3.96
N ASP A 406 25.61 27.85 4.57
CA ASP A 406 26.26 29.12 4.25
C ASP A 406 26.75 29.18 2.79
N CYS A 407 27.05 28.03 2.19
CA CYS A 407 27.51 27.91 0.82
C CYS A 407 26.38 27.64 -0.20
N LEU A 408 25.13 27.51 0.25
CA LEU A 408 24.00 27.12 -0.60
C LEU A 408 23.18 28.35 -1.04
N PRO A 409 22.58 28.32 -2.25
CA PRO A 409 21.54 29.27 -2.65
C PRO A 409 20.39 29.30 -1.65
N GLN A 410 19.70 30.44 -1.52
CA GLN A 410 18.69 30.65 -0.48
C GLN A 410 17.59 29.57 -0.46
N TYR A 411 17.07 29.17 -1.63
CA TYR A 411 16.03 28.14 -1.73
C TYR A 411 16.52 26.75 -1.28
N MET A 412 17.81 26.44 -1.49
CA MET A 412 18.42 25.17 -1.09
C MET A 412 18.66 25.10 0.42
N LYS A 413 18.83 26.23 1.12
CA LYS A 413 19.05 26.24 2.58
C LYS A 413 17.85 25.65 3.32
N GLY A 414 16.63 26.04 2.93
CA GLY A 414 15.40 25.49 3.50
C GLY A 414 15.27 23.99 3.27
N ILE A 415 15.51 23.54 2.03
CA ILE A 415 15.49 22.12 1.66
C ILE A 415 16.51 21.33 2.47
N TYR A 416 17.75 21.82 2.56
CA TYR A 416 18.81 21.19 3.35
C TYR A 416 18.40 21.02 4.81
N MET A 417 17.88 22.07 5.44
CA MET A 417 17.43 22.01 6.84
C MET A 417 16.24 21.08 7.02
N MET A 418 15.31 21.03 6.05
CA MET A 418 14.20 20.07 6.06
C MET A 418 14.71 18.63 6.05
N VAL A 419 15.69 18.29 5.18
CA VAL A 419 16.33 16.96 5.15
C VAL A 419 17.03 16.68 6.47
N TYR A 420 17.92 17.58 6.90
CA TYR A 420 18.72 17.42 8.10
C TYR A 420 17.84 17.19 9.33
N ASN A 421 16.85 18.04 9.58
CA ASN A 421 16.00 17.93 10.76
C ASN A 421 15.16 16.64 10.74
N THR A 422 14.57 16.31 9.59
CA THR A 422 13.69 15.13 9.47
C THR A 422 14.46 13.83 9.62
N VAL A 423 15.63 13.71 8.99
CA VAL A 423 16.46 12.50 9.09
C VAL A 423 16.95 12.32 10.53
N ASN A 424 17.37 13.39 11.21
CA ASN A 424 17.77 13.29 12.62
C ASN A 424 16.59 12.95 13.54
N GLU A 425 15.40 13.52 13.31
CA GLU A 425 14.16 13.20 14.03
C GLU A 425 13.82 11.71 13.91
N MET A 426 13.76 11.17 12.70
CA MET A 426 13.48 9.76 12.44
C MET A 426 14.54 8.83 13.03
N SER A 427 15.82 9.23 13.01
CA SER A 427 16.89 8.46 13.65
C SER A 427 16.76 8.43 15.18
N ALA A 428 16.29 9.52 15.80
CA ALA A 428 16.00 9.52 17.23
C ALA A 428 14.79 8.63 17.59
N GLU A 429 13.77 8.56 16.74
CA GLU A 429 12.66 7.60 16.88
C GLU A 429 13.14 6.16 16.69
N ALA A 430 13.92 5.90 15.64
CA ALA A 430 14.51 4.60 15.39
C ALA A 430 15.43 4.14 16.53
N GLN A 431 16.17 5.05 17.18
CA GLN A 431 16.99 4.70 18.33
C GLN A 431 16.15 4.18 19.50
N LYS A 432 14.96 4.74 19.73
CA LYS A 432 14.03 4.26 20.77
C LYS A 432 13.50 2.86 20.44
N ALA A 433 13.19 2.59 19.18
CA ALA A 433 12.64 1.31 18.73
C ALA A 433 13.70 0.20 18.64
N GLN A 434 14.89 0.51 18.12
CA GLN A 434 15.95 -0.45 17.83
C GLN A 434 17.01 -0.58 18.94
N GLY A 435 17.00 0.34 19.92
CA GLY A 435 17.94 0.35 21.05
C GLY A 435 19.39 0.72 20.67
N ARG A 436 19.62 1.26 19.47
CA ARG A 436 20.95 1.66 18.98
C ARG A 436 20.85 2.83 18.01
N ASP A 437 21.94 3.58 17.86
CA ASP A 437 22.03 4.61 16.83
C ASP A 437 21.95 3.99 15.42
N THR A 438 21.13 4.59 14.56
CA THR A 438 20.90 4.19 13.17
C THR A 438 21.22 5.31 12.18
N LEU A 439 21.61 6.50 12.65
CA LEU A 439 21.78 7.70 11.82
C LEU A 439 22.78 7.49 10.69
N ASN A 440 23.99 7.02 11.00
CA ASN A 440 25.01 6.81 9.97
C ASN A 440 24.58 5.78 8.92
N TYR A 441 23.82 4.76 9.34
CA TYR A 441 23.32 3.73 8.43
C TYR A 441 22.24 4.30 7.48
N ALA A 442 21.31 5.09 8.01
CA ALA A 442 20.30 5.78 7.19
C ALA A 442 20.95 6.80 6.26
N ARG A 443 21.92 7.59 6.76
CA ARG A 443 22.64 8.58 5.96
C ARG A 443 23.35 8.00 4.76
N GLN A 444 23.96 6.82 4.88
CA GLN A 444 24.57 6.17 3.72
C GLN A 444 23.56 5.98 2.58
N ALA A 445 22.34 5.55 2.89
CA ALA A 445 21.29 5.41 1.88
C ALA A 445 20.89 6.75 1.23
N TRP A 446 20.84 7.84 2.01
CA TRP A 446 20.59 9.19 1.50
C TRP A 446 21.74 9.69 0.60
N GLU A 447 22.98 9.48 1.01
CA GLU A 447 24.17 9.86 0.25
C GLU A 447 24.24 9.10 -1.09
N ASP A 448 23.99 7.79 -1.08
CA ASP A 448 23.94 6.96 -2.29
C ASP A 448 22.83 7.43 -3.26
N CYS A 449 21.65 7.78 -2.73
CA CYS A 449 20.52 8.29 -3.50
C CYS A 449 20.81 9.65 -4.17
N LEU A 450 21.49 10.55 -3.46
CA LEU A 450 21.83 11.86 -4.02
C LEU A 450 22.98 11.78 -5.03
N ASP A 451 23.89 10.82 -4.87
CA ASP A 451 24.91 10.55 -5.88
C ASP A 451 24.29 10.03 -7.17
N SER A 452 23.26 9.17 -7.10
CA SER A 452 22.55 8.69 -8.29
C SER A 452 21.67 9.76 -8.94
N HIS A 453 20.99 10.62 -8.16
CA HIS A 453 20.30 11.82 -8.69
C HIS A 453 21.28 12.77 -9.37
N MET A 454 22.46 12.96 -8.79
CA MET A 454 23.51 13.79 -9.38
C MET A 454 24.03 13.22 -10.70
N GLN A 455 24.06 11.88 -10.84
CA GLN A 455 24.43 11.23 -12.08
C GLN A 455 23.38 11.44 -13.17
N GLU A 456 22.10 11.34 -12.84
CA GLU A 456 20.98 11.65 -13.75
C GLU A 456 20.98 13.13 -14.17
N ALA A 457 21.19 14.06 -13.23
CA ALA A 457 21.31 15.47 -13.53
C ALA A 457 22.44 15.77 -14.55
N LYS A 458 23.57 15.04 -14.49
CA LYS A 458 24.65 15.15 -15.49
C LYS A 458 24.22 14.62 -16.85
N TRP A 459 23.53 13.48 -16.90
CA TRP A 459 23.00 12.92 -18.14
C TRP A 459 22.03 13.89 -18.82
N ILE A 460 21.09 14.45 -18.05
CA ILE A 460 20.13 15.46 -18.51
C ILE A 460 20.88 16.70 -19.06
N ALA A 461 21.81 17.25 -18.29
CA ALA A 461 22.53 18.47 -18.68
C ALA A 461 23.41 18.29 -19.93
N THR A 462 23.92 17.08 -20.17
CA THR A 462 24.77 16.77 -21.33
C THR A 462 24.01 16.21 -22.52
N GLY A 463 22.72 15.87 -22.34
CA GLY A 463 21.95 15.09 -23.32
C GLY A 463 22.52 13.68 -23.53
N PHE A 464 23.31 13.17 -22.58
CA PHE A 464 23.91 11.85 -22.68
C PHE A 464 22.86 10.78 -22.38
N LEU A 465 22.69 9.87 -23.33
CA LEU A 465 21.87 8.68 -23.15
C LEU A 465 22.80 7.50 -22.78
N PRO A 466 22.78 6.97 -21.55
CA PRO A 466 23.55 5.79 -21.12
C PRO A 466 23.11 4.51 -21.84
N THR A 467 23.75 3.38 -21.55
CA THR A 467 23.19 2.06 -21.93
C THR A 467 21.97 1.75 -21.05
N PHE A 468 21.13 0.81 -21.48
CA PHE A 468 19.98 0.34 -20.69
C PHE A 468 20.42 -0.19 -19.32
N GLU A 469 21.48 -1.00 -19.29
CA GLU A 469 22.03 -1.55 -18.05
C GLU A 469 22.58 -0.47 -17.11
N GLU A 470 23.38 0.46 -17.65
CA GLU A 470 23.96 1.56 -16.86
C GLU A 470 22.87 2.47 -16.27
N TYR A 471 21.83 2.76 -17.07
CA TYR A 471 20.68 3.51 -16.59
C TYR A 471 19.93 2.76 -15.51
N LEU A 472 19.64 1.47 -15.70
CA LEU A 472 18.86 0.69 -14.75
C LEU A 472 19.57 0.56 -13.40
N GLU A 473 20.89 0.33 -13.39
CA GLU A 473 21.66 0.23 -12.16
C GLU A 473 21.65 1.53 -11.35
N ASN A 474 21.85 2.68 -12.00
CA ASN A 474 21.69 3.98 -11.34
C ASN A 474 20.23 4.22 -10.93
N GLY A 475 19.31 3.88 -11.84
CA GLY A 475 17.88 4.02 -11.74
C GLY A 475 17.27 3.32 -10.54
N LYS A 476 17.79 2.15 -10.18
CA LYS A 476 17.42 1.42 -8.96
C LYS A 476 17.69 2.27 -7.72
N VAL A 477 18.85 2.91 -7.64
CA VAL A 477 19.23 3.75 -6.49
C VAL A 477 18.48 5.08 -6.50
N SER A 478 18.41 5.77 -7.64
CA SER A 478 17.73 7.08 -7.80
C SER A 478 16.21 7.01 -7.64
N SER A 479 15.60 5.83 -7.83
CA SER A 479 14.18 5.60 -7.50
C SER A 479 13.84 5.92 -6.04
N ALA A 480 14.85 5.97 -5.17
CA ALA A 480 14.75 6.27 -3.75
C ALA A 480 13.88 5.30 -2.93
N HIS A 481 13.57 4.12 -3.48
CA HIS A 481 12.88 3.06 -2.75
C HIS A 481 13.60 2.73 -1.43
N ARG A 482 14.93 2.56 -1.48
CA ARG A 482 15.74 2.23 -0.31
C ARG A 482 15.59 3.26 0.80
N VAL A 483 15.67 4.56 0.47
CA VAL A 483 15.58 5.66 1.45
C VAL A 483 14.18 5.74 2.06
N SER A 484 13.15 5.68 1.20
CA SER A 484 11.75 5.70 1.63
C SER A 484 11.35 4.46 2.44
N ALA A 485 12.02 3.32 2.27
CA ALA A 485 11.76 2.11 3.04
C ALA A 485 12.57 2.04 4.35
N LEU A 486 13.90 2.15 4.26
CA LEU A 486 14.82 1.83 5.35
C LEU A 486 14.56 2.64 6.61
N GLN A 487 14.53 3.97 6.49
CA GLN A 487 14.48 4.82 7.67
C GLN A 487 13.12 4.73 8.39
N PRO A 488 11.97 4.76 7.69
CA PRO A 488 10.67 4.48 8.32
C PRO A 488 10.61 3.10 8.97
N MET A 489 11.11 2.04 8.31
CA MET A 489 11.13 0.68 8.88
C MET A 489 11.84 0.62 10.23
N LEU A 490 12.95 1.35 10.38
CA LEU A 490 13.72 1.38 11.63
C LEU A 490 12.95 2.02 12.80
N THR A 491 11.89 2.79 12.55
CA THR A 491 11.04 3.38 13.60
C THR A 491 9.97 2.40 14.13
N MET A 492 9.79 1.25 13.49
CA MET A 492 8.82 0.23 13.92
C MET A 492 9.32 -0.55 15.13
N ASP A 493 8.41 -1.11 15.91
CA ASP A 493 8.63 -2.10 16.98
C ASP A 493 9.00 -3.50 16.46
N ILE A 494 9.50 -3.60 15.23
CA ILE A 494 10.07 -4.80 14.63
C ILE A 494 11.60 -4.74 14.81
N PRO A 495 12.25 -5.77 15.37
CA PRO A 495 13.69 -5.75 15.57
C PRO A 495 14.44 -5.91 14.24
N PHE A 496 15.35 -4.97 13.96
CA PHE A 496 16.25 -4.98 12.81
C PHE A 496 17.73 -5.00 13.26
N PRO A 497 18.21 -6.10 13.87
CA PRO A 497 19.63 -6.29 14.12
C PRO A 497 20.41 -6.35 12.80
N PRO A 498 21.74 -6.11 12.80
CA PRO A 498 22.53 -6.02 11.57
C PRO A 498 22.42 -7.23 10.61
N HIS A 499 22.21 -8.44 11.13
CA HIS A 499 22.04 -9.64 10.30
C HIS A 499 20.68 -9.70 9.61
N ILE A 500 19.61 -9.15 10.20
CA ILE A 500 18.30 -9.02 9.54
C ILE A 500 18.34 -7.85 8.55
N LEU A 501 18.97 -6.73 8.91
CA LEU A 501 19.07 -5.57 8.00
C LEU A 501 19.71 -5.91 6.66
N LYS A 502 20.79 -6.68 6.65
CA LYS A 502 21.45 -7.12 5.41
C LYS A 502 20.58 -7.98 4.50
N GLU A 503 19.50 -8.54 5.03
CA GLU A 503 18.56 -9.39 4.31
C GLU A 503 17.28 -8.63 3.87
N VAL A 504 17.05 -7.40 4.36
CA VAL A 504 15.89 -6.57 3.99
C VAL A 504 16.26 -5.21 3.37
N ASP A 505 17.50 -4.76 3.54
CA ASP A 505 18.12 -3.56 2.98
C ASP A 505 19.42 -3.96 2.27
N PHE A 506 20.06 -3.02 1.56
CA PHE A 506 21.33 -3.23 0.89
C PHE A 506 22.37 -4.01 1.75
N PRO A 507 22.99 -5.06 1.21
CA PRO A 507 22.99 -5.52 -0.19
C PRO A 507 21.92 -6.61 -0.50
N SER A 508 20.80 -6.65 0.22
CA SER A 508 19.75 -7.66 0.02
C SER A 508 19.17 -7.64 -1.40
N ASN A 509 18.96 -8.85 -1.95
CA ASN A 509 18.21 -9.07 -3.19
C ASN A 509 16.76 -8.56 -3.10
N LEU A 510 16.11 -8.68 -1.93
CA LEU A 510 14.75 -8.16 -1.72
C LEU A 510 14.70 -6.65 -1.99
N ASN A 511 15.68 -5.91 -1.46
CA ASN A 511 15.76 -4.46 -1.65
C ASN A 511 16.13 -4.09 -3.09
N ASP A 512 17.07 -4.81 -3.72
CA ASP A 512 17.43 -4.58 -5.12
C ASP A 512 16.23 -4.78 -6.07
N LEU A 513 15.48 -5.88 -5.88
CA LEU A 513 14.25 -6.15 -6.61
C LEU A 513 13.17 -5.08 -6.36
N ALA A 514 13.04 -4.59 -5.13
CA ALA A 514 12.09 -3.54 -4.78
C ALA A 514 12.43 -2.20 -5.46
N CYS A 515 13.71 -1.83 -5.46
CA CYS A 515 14.24 -0.69 -6.21
C CYS A 515 14.01 -0.84 -7.73
N ALA A 516 14.28 -2.04 -8.29
CA ALA A 516 14.04 -2.34 -9.70
C ALA A 516 12.56 -2.23 -10.06
N MET A 517 11.67 -2.77 -9.21
CA MET A 517 10.22 -2.67 -9.39
C MET A 517 9.78 -1.21 -9.52
N LEU A 518 10.21 -0.36 -8.58
CA LEU A 518 9.84 1.05 -8.57
C LEU A 518 10.34 1.77 -9.81
N ARG A 519 11.62 1.62 -10.16
CA ARG A 519 12.21 2.22 -11.37
C ARG A 519 11.49 1.77 -12.64
N LEU A 520 11.38 0.46 -12.85
CA LEU A 520 10.78 -0.08 -14.07
C LEU A 520 9.31 0.36 -14.20
N ARG A 521 8.52 0.29 -13.12
CA ARG A 521 7.11 0.72 -13.17
C ARG A 521 6.97 2.24 -13.36
N GLY A 522 7.78 3.04 -12.67
CA GLY A 522 7.83 4.49 -12.86
C GLY A 522 8.07 4.83 -14.33
N ASP A 523 9.13 4.29 -14.92
CA ASP A 523 9.49 4.57 -16.32
C ASP A 523 8.40 4.13 -17.30
N THR A 524 7.70 3.01 -17.08
CA THR A 524 6.57 2.61 -17.95
C THR A 524 5.38 3.57 -17.90
N ARG A 525 5.33 4.48 -16.93
CA ARG A 525 4.21 5.42 -16.70
C ARG A 525 4.59 6.88 -16.84
N CYS A 526 5.84 7.23 -16.64
CA CYS A 526 6.32 8.61 -16.61
C CYS A 526 7.04 9.03 -17.90
N TYR A 527 7.65 8.10 -18.65
CA TYR A 527 8.61 8.42 -19.72
C TYR A 527 8.13 9.47 -20.75
N GLN A 528 6.84 9.47 -21.11
CA GLN A 528 6.30 10.44 -22.06
C GLN A 528 6.18 11.85 -21.48
N ALA A 529 5.81 11.94 -20.19
CA ALA A 529 5.70 13.20 -19.48
C ALA A 529 7.09 13.74 -19.14
N ASP A 530 8.02 12.88 -18.76
CA ASP A 530 9.43 13.21 -18.49
C ASP A 530 10.10 13.77 -19.76
N ARG A 531 9.94 13.06 -20.89
CA ARG A 531 10.39 13.53 -22.21
C ARG A 531 9.81 14.90 -22.57
N ALA A 532 8.52 15.12 -22.31
CA ALA A 532 7.87 16.42 -22.57
C ALA A 532 8.41 17.57 -21.68
N ARG A 533 9.05 17.26 -20.55
CA ARG A 533 9.75 18.22 -19.67
C ARG A 533 11.25 18.36 -20.00
N GLY A 534 11.74 17.62 -20.98
CA GLY A 534 13.14 17.65 -21.42
C GLY A 534 14.04 16.61 -20.75
N GLU A 535 13.47 15.60 -20.10
CA GLU A 535 14.19 14.44 -19.60
C GLU A 535 14.06 13.29 -20.62
N GLU A 536 15.04 13.17 -21.52
CA GLU A 536 15.01 12.15 -22.58
C GLU A 536 15.43 10.76 -22.07
N THR A 537 16.20 10.70 -20.99
CA THR A 537 16.80 9.48 -20.47
C THR A 537 15.79 8.69 -19.63
N SER A 538 15.43 7.50 -20.08
CA SER A 538 14.54 6.55 -19.39
C SER A 538 14.89 5.11 -19.80
N CYS A 539 14.38 4.10 -19.10
CA CYS A 539 14.51 2.70 -19.52
C CYS A 539 14.00 2.50 -20.96
N ILE A 540 12.96 3.23 -21.37
CA ILE A 540 12.37 3.14 -22.72
C ILE A 540 13.38 3.62 -23.78
N SER A 541 13.91 4.84 -23.61
CA SER A 541 14.86 5.42 -24.57
C SER A 541 16.21 4.70 -24.58
N CYS A 542 16.71 4.29 -23.41
CA CYS A 542 17.95 3.50 -23.32
C CYS A 542 17.81 2.12 -23.99
N TYR A 543 16.67 1.44 -23.81
CA TYR A 543 16.42 0.16 -24.49
C TYR A 543 16.38 0.32 -26.02
N MET A 544 15.68 1.34 -26.53
CA MET A 544 15.59 1.60 -27.97
C MET A 544 16.94 1.96 -28.59
N LYS A 545 17.80 2.66 -27.84
CA LYS A 545 19.18 2.94 -28.24
C LYS A 545 20.01 1.66 -28.37
N ASP A 546 19.93 0.78 -27.37
CA ASP A 546 20.72 -0.45 -27.33
C ASP A 546 20.19 -1.52 -28.30
N ASN A 547 18.93 -1.41 -28.73
CA ASN A 547 18.28 -2.32 -29.67
C ASN A 547 17.80 -1.56 -30.92
N PRO A 548 18.71 -1.21 -31.85
CA PRO A 548 18.34 -0.48 -33.06
C PRO A 548 17.20 -1.16 -33.84
N GLY A 549 16.13 -0.40 -34.11
CA GLY A 549 14.93 -0.89 -34.78
C GLY A 549 13.78 -1.27 -33.84
N ALA A 550 14.00 -1.34 -32.52
CA ALA A 550 12.94 -1.50 -31.54
C ALA A 550 12.03 -0.26 -31.48
N THR A 551 10.73 -0.49 -31.34
CA THR A 551 9.73 0.54 -31.13
C THR A 551 9.53 0.83 -29.64
N GLU A 552 8.81 1.92 -29.31
CA GLU A 552 8.39 2.16 -27.92
C GLU A 552 7.53 1.01 -27.37
N GLU A 553 6.71 0.38 -28.22
CA GLU A 553 5.90 -0.78 -27.84
C GLU A 553 6.76 -1.99 -27.49
N ASP A 554 7.82 -2.25 -28.26
CA ASP A 554 8.79 -3.32 -27.96
C ASP A 554 9.49 -3.08 -26.62
N ALA A 555 9.90 -1.84 -26.35
CA ALA A 555 10.49 -1.46 -25.08
C ALA A 555 9.51 -1.64 -23.90
N LEU A 556 8.26 -1.17 -24.06
CA LEU A 556 7.21 -1.35 -23.04
C LEU A 556 6.93 -2.82 -22.78
N ASN A 557 6.87 -3.65 -23.82
CA ASN A 557 6.68 -5.10 -23.68
C ASN A 557 7.86 -5.74 -22.94
N HIS A 558 9.10 -5.38 -23.29
CA HIS A 558 10.29 -5.85 -22.59
C HIS A 558 10.25 -5.53 -21.09
N LEU A 559 10.00 -4.27 -20.73
CA LEU A 559 9.88 -3.84 -19.33
C LEU A 559 8.74 -4.57 -18.61
N ASN A 560 7.59 -4.78 -19.25
CA ASN A 560 6.48 -5.51 -18.63
C ASN A 560 6.84 -6.98 -18.32
N VAL A 561 7.62 -7.63 -19.19
CA VAL A 561 8.16 -8.98 -18.93
C VAL A 561 9.13 -8.96 -17.75
N MET A 562 10.04 -7.99 -17.70
CA MET A 562 10.96 -7.82 -16.57
C MET A 562 10.19 -7.63 -15.26
N ILE A 563 9.19 -6.75 -15.25
CA ILE A 563 8.37 -6.49 -14.06
C ILE A 563 7.65 -7.75 -13.59
N SER A 564 7.11 -8.57 -14.50
CA SER A 564 6.51 -9.86 -14.15
C SER A 564 7.52 -10.81 -13.49
N GLY A 565 8.77 -10.83 -13.98
CA GLY A 565 9.88 -11.56 -13.36
C GLY A 565 10.19 -11.05 -11.94
N VAL A 566 10.40 -9.74 -11.78
CA VAL A 566 10.70 -9.11 -10.49
C VAL A 566 9.59 -9.36 -9.47
N ILE A 567 8.31 -9.32 -9.87
CA ILE A 567 7.18 -9.66 -8.98
C ILE A 567 7.33 -11.08 -8.39
N LYS A 568 7.63 -12.07 -9.24
CA LYS A 568 7.76 -13.47 -8.82
C LYS A 568 8.99 -13.66 -7.94
N GLU A 569 10.09 -12.98 -8.24
CA GLU A 569 11.30 -13.01 -7.40
C GLU A 569 11.06 -12.33 -6.04
N LEU A 570 10.33 -11.22 -5.99
CA LEU A 570 9.90 -10.60 -4.72
C LEU A 570 9.06 -11.56 -3.87
N ASN A 571 8.12 -12.28 -4.50
CA ASN A 571 7.34 -13.32 -3.82
C ASN A 571 8.25 -14.39 -3.20
N TRP A 572 9.26 -14.84 -3.97
CA TRP A 572 10.25 -15.81 -3.50
C TRP A 572 11.06 -15.27 -2.32
N GLU A 573 11.63 -14.07 -2.41
CA GLU A 573 12.44 -13.50 -1.32
C GLU A 573 11.62 -13.33 -0.03
N LEU A 574 10.35 -12.91 -0.16
CA LEU A 574 9.43 -12.82 0.97
C LEU A 574 9.16 -14.19 1.60
N LEU A 575 8.82 -15.19 0.80
CA LEU A 575 8.27 -16.49 1.24
C LEU A 575 9.28 -17.63 1.21
N LYS A 576 10.58 -17.31 1.04
CA LYS A 576 11.69 -18.27 1.00
C LYS A 576 11.62 -19.25 2.19
N PRO A 577 11.45 -20.55 1.93
CA PRO A 577 11.43 -21.56 3.00
C PRO A 577 12.75 -21.56 3.78
N ASN A 578 12.66 -21.86 5.09
CA ASN A 578 13.82 -21.98 5.99
C ASN A 578 14.70 -20.71 6.08
N SER A 579 14.15 -19.54 5.77
CA SER A 579 14.83 -18.26 6.02
C SER A 579 15.04 -18.06 7.52
N SER A 580 16.24 -17.64 7.92
CA SER A 580 16.54 -17.24 9.31
C SER A 580 15.89 -15.90 9.69
N VAL A 581 15.30 -15.20 8.72
CA VAL A 581 14.66 -13.90 8.89
C VAL A 581 13.15 -14.07 9.00
N PRO A 582 12.51 -13.53 10.05
CA PRO A 582 11.06 -13.53 10.17
C PRO A 582 10.38 -12.91 8.94
N ILE A 583 9.30 -13.54 8.46
CA ILE A 583 8.51 -13.00 7.33
C ILE A 583 8.06 -11.57 7.62
N SER A 584 7.69 -11.25 8.87
CA SER A 584 7.30 -9.90 9.29
C SER A 584 8.34 -8.83 8.98
N SER A 585 9.64 -9.15 9.09
CA SER A 585 10.73 -8.21 8.81
C SER A 585 10.87 -7.94 7.31
N LYS A 586 10.63 -8.94 6.45
CA LYS A 586 10.65 -8.80 4.99
C LYS A 586 9.37 -8.17 4.44
N LYS A 587 8.24 -8.51 5.09
CA LYS A 587 6.88 -8.13 4.67
C LYS A 587 6.70 -6.63 4.59
N ILE A 588 7.27 -5.85 5.51
CA ILE A 588 7.13 -4.39 5.46
C ILE A 588 7.80 -3.79 4.22
N ASN A 589 9.01 -4.23 3.85
CA ASN A 589 9.67 -3.79 2.62
C ASN A 589 8.84 -4.20 1.40
N PHE A 590 8.38 -5.46 1.36
CA PHE A 590 7.50 -5.95 0.29
C PHE A 590 6.20 -5.14 0.17
N ASP A 591 5.55 -4.79 1.28
CA ASP A 591 4.32 -4.00 1.27
C ASP A 591 4.58 -2.54 0.85
N ILE A 592 5.73 -1.95 1.18
CA ILE A 592 6.17 -0.66 0.62
C ILE A 592 6.24 -0.76 -0.91
N THR A 593 6.84 -1.82 -1.45
CA THR A 593 6.87 -2.07 -2.90
C THR A 593 5.47 -2.15 -3.51
N ARG A 594 4.51 -2.81 -2.82
CA ARG A 594 3.10 -2.87 -3.26
C ARG A 594 2.45 -1.50 -3.27
N ALA A 595 2.69 -0.68 -2.23
CA ALA A 595 2.19 0.69 -2.14
C ALA A 595 2.72 1.53 -3.30
N PHE A 596 4.00 1.39 -3.61
CA PHE A 596 4.59 2.08 -4.74
C PHE A 596 4.02 1.62 -6.09
N HIS A 597 3.89 0.31 -6.26
CA HIS A 597 3.33 -0.30 -7.45
C HIS A 597 1.85 0.11 -7.66
N TYR A 598 1.07 0.26 -6.59
CA TYR A 598 -0.29 0.80 -6.67
C TYR A 598 -0.30 2.18 -7.34
N GLY A 599 0.58 3.09 -6.90
CA GLY A 599 0.66 4.45 -7.46
C GLY A 599 1.03 4.49 -8.95
N TYR A 600 1.74 3.49 -9.47
CA TYR A 600 2.10 3.37 -10.88
C TYR A 600 1.26 2.37 -11.69
N LYS A 601 0.17 1.85 -11.12
CA LYS A 601 -0.60 0.78 -11.76
C LYS A 601 -1.14 1.20 -13.14
N TYR A 602 -1.82 2.35 -13.18
CA TYR A 602 -2.49 2.85 -14.39
C TYR A 602 -1.80 4.05 -15.03
N ARG A 603 -1.17 4.90 -14.21
CA ARG A 603 -0.55 6.18 -14.60
C ARG A 603 0.48 6.56 -13.55
N ASP A 604 1.15 7.70 -13.72
CA ASP A 604 1.83 8.37 -12.61
C ASP A 604 0.81 8.94 -11.61
N GLY A 605 0.40 8.11 -10.66
CA GLY A 605 -0.56 8.46 -9.60
C GLY A 605 0.01 9.40 -8.53
N TYR A 606 1.31 9.72 -8.59
CA TYR A 606 1.96 10.68 -7.68
C TYR A 606 1.85 12.09 -8.24
N SER A 607 2.26 12.30 -9.49
CA SER A 607 2.13 13.62 -10.12
C SER A 607 0.67 13.91 -10.47
N VAL A 608 -0.09 12.90 -10.94
CA VAL A 608 -1.52 13.01 -11.31
C VAL A 608 -2.38 12.20 -10.33
N SER A 609 -2.51 12.71 -9.10
CA SER A 609 -3.22 12.03 -8.01
C SER A 609 -4.75 12.16 -8.08
N SER A 610 -5.31 12.88 -9.05
CA SER A 610 -6.73 13.27 -9.08
C SER A 610 -7.74 12.15 -9.40
N VAL A 611 -7.27 10.93 -9.67
CA VAL A 611 -8.09 9.78 -10.09
C VAL A 611 -7.98 8.63 -9.08
N GLU A 612 -7.14 7.62 -9.33
CA GLU A 612 -7.10 6.40 -8.51
C GLU A 612 -6.53 6.68 -7.11
N THR A 613 -5.47 7.48 -7.02
CA THR A 613 -4.89 7.91 -5.73
C THR A 613 -5.90 8.69 -4.90
N LYS A 614 -6.65 9.62 -5.51
CA LYS A 614 -7.74 10.34 -4.84
C LYS A 614 -8.81 9.38 -4.34
N SER A 615 -9.19 8.37 -5.13
CA SER A 615 -10.14 7.34 -4.70
C SER A 615 -9.62 6.56 -3.49
N LEU A 616 -8.33 6.18 -3.48
CA LEU A 616 -7.69 5.53 -2.34
C LEU A 616 -7.80 6.39 -1.06
N VAL A 617 -7.44 7.68 -1.17
CA VAL A 617 -7.53 8.65 -0.06
C VAL A 617 -8.96 8.74 0.44
N MET A 618 -9.94 8.94 -0.44
CA MET A 618 -11.35 9.02 -0.05
C MET A 618 -11.78 7.77 0.72
N ARG A 619 -11.53 6.57 0.18
CA ARG A 619 -12.06 5.31 0.73
C ARG A 619 -11.36 4.83 2.00
N THR A 620 -10.06 5.11 2.15
CA THR A 620 -9.25 4.55 3.24
C THR A 620 -8.98 5.53 4.37
N LEU A 621 -9.11 6.83 4.10
CA LEU A 621 -8.81 7.90 5.05
C LEU A 621 -10.02 8.78 5.37
N LEU A 622 -10.77 9.25 4.36
CA LEU A 622 -11.78 10.31 4.57
C LEU A 622 -13.18 9.76 4.87
N GLU A 623 -13.59 8.66 4.23
CA GLU A 623 -14.93 8.08 4.35
C GLU A 623 -14.99 7.05 5.49
N PRO A 624 -15.66 7.33 6.62
CA PRO A 624 -15.88 6.31 7.65
C PRO A 624 -16.72 5.14 7.10
N VAL A 625 -16.58 3.98 7.71
CA VAL A 625 -17.47 2.85 7.45
C VAL A 625 -18.75 3.02 8.29
N PRO A 626 -19.95 2.96 7.71
CA PRO A 626 -21.19 3.00 8.49
C PRO A 626 -21.29 1.79 9.43
N LEU A 627 -21.46 2.04 10.74
CA LEU A 627 -21.68 0.99 11.75
C LEU A 627 -22.99 0.23 11.49
#